data_AF-A0A327ZGB9-F1
#
_entry.id   AF-A0A327ZGB9-F1
#
_cell.length_a   1.000
_cell.length_b   1.000
_cell.length_c   1.000
_cell.angle_alpha   90.00
_cell.angle_beta   90.00
_cell.angle_gamma   90.00
#
_symmetry.space_group_name_H-M   'P 1'
#
loop_
_entity.id
_entity.type
_entity.pdbx_description
1 polymer ?
#
loop_
_entity_poly.entity_id
_entity_poly.type
_entity_poly.pdbx_seq_one_letter_code
_entity_poly.pdbx_strand_id
1 'polypeptide(L)'
;MVVRGRRWWAAGAAAVVVAGVAVVAVALASRGGGVDDLPPAVRAQLAISARDALEGGADPVQRPDVGRQACAVRVLGADPEGITSADQARTVYVDAWCAWIDTEVQTESAIPEAVRLTDPPVAESPGDGSLYGPDIERIFPERLQDAVFDGGDPDEMDTRLRERIAERRRT
;
A
#
# COMPACT_ATOMS: atom_id res chain seq x y z
N MET A 1 20.66 -38.88 69.44
CA MET A 1 21.52 -37.69 69.62
C MET A 1 22.08 -37.35 68.24
N VAL A 2 21.75 -36.20 67.64
CA VAL A 2 22.50 -34.92 67.74
C VAL A 2 23.99 -35.15 67.41
N VAL A 3 24.56 -34.62 66.31
CA VAL A 3 24.78 -33.19 66.06
C VAL A 3 24.39 -32.73 64.63
N ARG A 4 23.83 -31.52 64.52
CA ARG A 4 23.62 -30.79 63.25
C ARG A 4 24.94 -30.15 62.77
N GLY A 5 25.46 -30.56 61.61
CA GLY A 5 26.47 -29.81 60.87
C GLY A 5 25.81 -28.76 59.97
N ARG A 6 25.99 -27.47 60.30
CA ARG A 6 25.36 -26.33 59.59
C ARG A 6 26.41 -25.23 59.46
N ARG A 7 26.68 -24.76 58.23
CA ARG A 7 26.95 -23.35 57.82
C ARG A 7 28.12 -23.11 56.85
N TRP A 8 27.75 -22.45 55.74
CA TRP A 8 28.50 -21.45 54.96
C TRP A 8 29.66 -22.00 54.11
N TRP A 9 30.02 -21.44 52.96
CA TRP A 9 29.54 -20.24 52.26
C TRP A 9 28.79 -20.66 50.96
N ALA A 10 28.45 -19.85 49.95
CA ALA A 10 28.73 -18.44 49.66
C ALA A 10 27.54 -17.77 48.90
N ALA A 11 27.84 -16.69 48.17
CA ALA A 11 26.96 -15.85 47.37
C ALA A 11 27.26 -15.99 45.86
N GLY A 12 26.26 -15.74 45.02
CA GLY A 12 26.40 -15.70 43.56
C GLY A 12 25.16 -15.10 42.90
N ALA A 13 25.15 -13.78 42.72
CA ALA A 13 24.05 -13.09 42.06
C ALA A 13 24.11 -13.32 40.55
N ALA A 14 23.06 -13.91 39.97
CA ALA A 14 22.83 -13.93 38.53
C ALA A 14 21.67 -12.98 38.22
N ALA A 15 22.00 -11.79 37.71
CA ALA A 15 21.04 -10.72 37.46
C ALA A 15 20.14 -11.03 36.24
N VAL A 16 18.90 -10.55 36.31
CA VAL A 16 17.87 -10.68 35.28
C VAL A 16 18.23 -9.84 34.04
N VAL A 17 18.65 -10.47 32.93
CA VAL A 17 18.74 -9.83 31.60
C VAL A 17 18.37 -10.82 30.48
N VAL A 18 17.09 -11.23 30.41
CA VAL A 18 16.54 -12.00 29.26
C VAL A 18 15.21 -11.39 28.81
N ALA A 19 15.23 -10.11 28.43
CA ALA A 19 14.05 -9.40 27.91
C ALA A 19 14.37 -8.22 26.95
N GLY A 20 15.65 -7.99 26.60
CA GLY A 20 16.08 -6.73 25.94
C GLY A 20 16.27 -6.77 24.42
N VAL A 21 16.41 -7.94 23.79
CA VAL A 21 16.94 -8.03 22.41
C VAL A 21 15.84 -8.08 21.33
N ALA A 22 14.62 -8.52 21.68
CA ALA A 22 13.54 -8.68 20.69
C ALA A 22 12.95 -7.36 20.16
N VAL A 23 13.08 -6.25 20.89
CA VAL A 23 12.45 -4.96 20.54
C VAL A 23 13.29 -4.16 19.52
N VAL A 24 14.62 -4.32 19.52
CA VAL A 24 15.52 -3.52 18.66
C VAL A 24 15.46 -3.95 17.19
N ALA A 25 15.16 -5.22 16.91
CA ALA A 25 15.04 -5.72 15.54
C ALA A 25 13.89 -5.08 14.75
N VAL A 26 12.80 -4.69 15.41
CA VAL A 26 11.65 -4.03 14.76
C VAL A 26 11.97 -2.58 14.41
N ALA A 27 12.80 -1.89 15.22
CA ALA A 27 13.15 -0.48 15.03
C ALA A 27 14.20 -0.21 13.92
N LEU A 28 14.75 -1.26 13.30
CA LEU A 28 15.70 -1.14 12.18
C LEU A 28 15.09 -1.51 10.82
N ALA A 29 13.91 -2.15 10.80
CA ALA A 29 13.14 -2.37 9.57
C ALA A 29 12.39 -1.11 9.09
N SER A 30 12.19 -0.13 9.97
CA SER A 30 11.46 1.13 9.72
C SER A 30 12.35 2.27 9.19
N ARG A 31 13.44 1.95 8.47
CA ARG A 31 14.32 2.96 7.82
C ARG A 31 14.16 3.07 6.30
N GLY A 32 13.14 2.42 5.73
CA GLY A 32 12.60 2.76 4.43
C GLY A 32 11.48 3.79 4.60
N GLY A 33 11.84 5.03 4.93
CA GLY A 33 10.90 6.13 5.20
C GLY A 33 10.24 6.65 3.91
N GLY A 34 9.39 5.81 3.31
CA GLY A 34 8.44 6.22 2.28
C GLY A 34 7.33 7.08 2.86
N VAL A 35 6.75 7.94 2.03
CA VAL A 35 6.09 9.19 2.42
C VAL A 35 4.88 9.06 3.38
N ASP A 36 4.24 7.90 3.51
CA ASP A 36 3.38 7.62 4.67
C ASP A 36 3.76 6.28 5.29
N ASP A 37 4.07 6.29 6.60
CA ASP A 37 4.34 5.13 7.46
C ASP A 37 3.04 4.34 7.79
N LEU A 38 2.21 4.09 6.78
CA LEU A 38 0.98 3.29 6.91
C LEU A 38 1.31 1.88 7.42
N PRO A 39 0.66 1.40 8.51
CA PRO A 39 0.83 0.04 8.97
C PRO A 39 0.56 -0.96 7.84
N PRO A 40 1.34 -2.06 7.68
CA PRO A 40 1.24 -2.94 6.53
C PRO A 40 -0.18 -3.48 6.26
N ALA A 41 -0.95 -3.78 7.31
CA ALA A 41 -2.35 -4.19 7.20
C ALA A 41 -3.27 -3.08 6.66
N VAL A 42 -3.05 -1.82 7.08
CA VAL A 42 -3.79 -0.66 6.57
C VAL A 42 -3.46 -0.43 5.10
N ARG A 43 -2.16 -0.45 4.75
CA ARG A 43 -1.70 -0.30 3.35
C ARG A 43 -2.31 -1.37 2.44
N ALA A 44 -2.32 -2.63 2.87
CA ALA A 44 -2.93 -3.73 2.12
C ALA A 44 -4.45 -3.56 1.93
N GLN A 45 -5.16 -3.13 2.97
CA GLN A 45 -6.61 -2.88 2.87
C GLN A 45 -6.94 -1.70 1.96
N LEU A 46 -6.16 -0.61 2.02
CA LEU A 46 -6.31 0.54 1.12
C LEU A 46 -5.98 0.20 -0.33
N ALA A 47 -4.99 -0.67 -0.58
CA ALA A 47 -4.70 -1.18 -1.92
C ALA A 47 -5.90 -1.96 -2.50
N ILE A 48 -6.55 -2.80 -1.69
CA ILE A 48 -7.78 -3.51 -2.09
C ILE A 48 -8.89 -2.49 -2.41
N SER A 49 -9.19 -1.57 -1.50
CA SER A 49 -10.27 -0.58 -1.69
C SER A 49 -10.03 0.35 -2.89
N ALA A 50 -8.79 0.80 -3.11
CA ALA A 50 -8.45 1.62 -4.26
C ALA A 50 -8.57 0.83 -5.58
N ARG A 51 -8.01 -0.38 -5.66
CA ARG A 51 -8.14 -1.26 -6.83
C ARG A 51 -9.61 -1.54 -7.17
N ASP A 52 -10.41 -1.90 -6.16
CA ASP A 52 -11.81 -2.26 -6.38
C ASP A 52 -12.65 -1.04 -6.82
N ALA A 53 -12.27 0.17 -6.39
CA ALA A 53 -12.82 1.42 -6.90
C ALA A 53 -12.43 1.72 -8.36
N LEU A 54 -11.17 1.48 -8.75
CA LEU A 54 -10.71 1.65 -10.14
C LEU A 54 -11.39 0.64 -11.09
N GLU A 55 -11.33 -0.65 -10.74
CA GLU A 55 -11.96 -1.72 -11.53
C GLU A 55 -13.51 -1.63 -11.55
N GLY A 56 -14.11 -0.95 -10.56
CA GLY A 56 -15.55 -0.70 -10.47
C GLY A 56 -16.01 0.57 -11.19
N GLY A 57 -15.15 1.60 -11.27
CA GLY A 57 -15.41 2.82 -12.05
C GLY A 57 -15.45 2.57 -13.56
N ALA A 58 -14.78 1.52 -14.02
CA ALA A 58 -14.84 0.96 -15.36
C ALA A 58 -16.14 0.14 -15.64
N ASP A 59 -17.28 0.61 -15.15
CA ASP A 59 -18.58 -0.09 -15.32
C ASP A 59 -18.99 -0.15 -16.80
N PRO A 60 -19.11 -1.36 -17.41
CA PRO A 60 -19.52 -1.50 -18.81
C PRO A 60 -20.97 -1.05 -19.07
N VAL A 61 -21.79 -0.79 -18.04
CA VAL A 61 -23.09 -0.12 -18.22
C VAL A 61 -22.90 1.36 -18.60
N GLN A 62 -21.85 2.01 -18.11
CA GLN A 62 -21.53 3.41 -18.38
C GLN A 62 -20.64 3.59 -19.61
N ARG A 63 -19.80 2.60 -19.94
CA ARG A 63 -19.01 2.56 -21.17
C ARG A 63 -18.98 1.13 -21.76
N PRO A 64 -20.02 0.71 -22.50
CA PRO A 64 -20.14 -0.66 -23.03
C PRO A 64 -19.13 -0.99 -24.15
N ASP A 65 -18.35 -0.01 -24.59
CA ASP A 65 -17.30 -0.10 -25.59
C ASP A 65 -15.91 -0.43 -25.00
N VAL A 66 -15.70 -0.22 -23.69
CA VAL A 66 -14.50 -0.73 -22.99
C VAL A 66 -14.82 -2.03 -22.26
N GLY A 67 -13.87 -2.97 -22.33
CA GLY A 67 -13.96 -4.25 -21.62
C GLY A 67 -13.86 -4.09 -20.12
N ARG A 68 -13.70 -5.21 -19.40
CA ARG A 68 -13.48 -5.14 -17.95
C ARG A 68 -12.06 -4.63 -17.68
N GLN A 69 -11.85 -3.91 -16.58
CA GLN A 69 -10.50 -3.53 -16.14
C GLN A 69 -9.99 -4.50 -15.06
N ALA A 70 -8.68 -4.71 -15.06
CA ALA A 70 -7.91 -5.38 -14.01
C ALA A 70 -6.73 -4.48 -13.62
N CYS A 71 -6.51 -4.25 -12.32
CA CYS A 71 -5.50 -3.32 -11.83
C CYS A 71 -4.64 -3.93 -10.71
N ALA A 72 -3.33 -3.69 -10.78
CA ALA A 72 -2.42 -3.77 -9.64
C ALA A 72 -2.18 -2.35 -9.13
N VAL A 73 -2.14 -2.16 -7.80
CA VAL A 73 -1.93 -0.81 -7.22
C VAL A 73 -0.86 -0.83 -6.14
N ARG A 74 -0.03 0.21 -6.13
CA ARG A 74 0.98 0.51 -5.10
C ARG A 74 0.51 1.74 -4.33
N VAL A 75 0.17 1.58 -3.04
CA VAL A 75 -0.24 2.72 -2.19
C VAL A 75 0.96 3.58 -1.86
N LEU A 76 0.94 4.82 -2.34
CA LEU A 76 1.90 5.88 -2.04
C LEU A 76 1.62 6.45 -0.64
N GLY A 77 0.36 6.76 -0.37
CA GLY A 77 -0.09 7.37 0.89
C GLY A 77 -1.59 7.55 1.00
N ALA A 78 -2.05 8.31 2.00
CA ALA A 78 -3.47 8.54 2.28
C ALA A 78 -3.78 9.96 2.82
N ASP A 79 -5.04 10.38 2.74
CA ASP A 79 -5.58 11.51 3.51
C ASP A 79 -6.75 11.04 4.40
N PRO A 80 -6.82 11.44 5.68
CA PRO A 80 -5.81 12.21 6.41
C PRO A 80 -4.52 11.41 6.64
N GLU A 81 -3.43 12.11 6.97
CA GLU A 81 -2.15 11.51 7.36
C GLU A 81 -2.27 10.74 8.69
N GLY A 82 -1.38 9.78 8.91
CA GLY A 82 -1.24 9.10 10.22
C GLY A 82 -2.40 8.19 10.62
N ILE A 83 -3.27 7.81 9.68
CA ILE A 83 -4.39 6.88 9.92
C ILE A 83 -3.89 5.52 10.42
N THR A 84 -4.64 4.98 11.39
CA THR A 84 -4.34 3.68 12.03
C THR A 84 -5.27 2.57 11.56
N SER A 85 -6.32 2.90 10.80
CA SER A 85 -7.24 1.96 10.17
C SER A 85 -7.71 2.48 8.81
N ALA A 86 -8.08 1.57 7.90
CA ALA A 86 -8.38 1.93 6.51
C ALA A 86 -9.70 2.71 6.34
N ASP A 87 -10.67 2.52 7.26
CA ASP A 87 -11.94 3.26 7.33
C ASP A 87 -11.78 4.76 7.66
N GLN A 88 -10.61 5.16 8.14
CA GLN A 88 -10.30 6.57 8.38
C GLN A 88 -9.89 7.31 7.09
N ALA A 89 -9.50 6.60 6.03
CA ALA A 89 -9.06 7.19 4.78
C ALA A 89 -10.23 7.80 3.99
N ARG A 90 -10.07 9.06 3.59
CA ARG A 90 -10.96 9.78 2.66
C ARG A 90 -10.44 9.71 1.23
N THR A 91 -9.11 9.72 1.06
CA THR A 91 -8.44 9.60 -0.23
C THR A 91 -7.25 8.66 -0.08
N VAL A 92 -7.03 7.79 -1.07
CA VAL A 92 -5.83 6.95 -1.20
C VAL A 92 -5.07 7.42 -2.43
N TYR A 93 -3.79 7.69 -2.26
CA TYR A 93 -2.89 8.04 -3.36
C TYR A 93 -2.16 6.78 -3.79
N VAL A 94 -2.33 6.38 -5.05
CA VAL A 94 -1.80 5.15 -5.61
C VAL A 94 -0.99 5.40 -6.86
N ASP A 95 -0.09 4.48 -7.17
CA ASP A 95 0.44 4.24 -8.50
C ASP A 95 -0.27 2.99 -9.04
N ALA A 96 -1.08 3.17 -10.08
CA ALA A 96 -2.02 2.18 -10.59
C ALA A 96 -1.55 1.65 -11.94
N TRP A 97 -1.38 0.33 -12.01
CA TRP A 97 -0.97 -0.41 -13.19
C TRP A 97 -2.17 -1.22 -13.66
N CYS A 98 -2.85 -0.73 -14.69
CA CYS A 98 -4.13 -1.28 -15.15
C CYS A 98 -4.05 -1.80 -16.58
N ALA A 99 -4.80 -2.87 -16.85
CA ALA A 99 -5.03 -3.40 -18.18
C ALA A 99 -6.53 -3.57 -18.46
N TRP A 100 -6.92 -3.28 -19.70
CA TRP A 100 -8.23 -3.67 -20.21
C TRP A 100 -8.18 -5.14 -20.63
N ILE A 101 -9.12 -5.93 -20.12
CA ILE A 101 -9.30 -7.34 -20.45
C ILE A 101 -10.56 -7.52 -21.32
N ASP A 102 -10.53 -8.59 -22.11
CA ASP A 102 -11.60 -8.95 -23.06
C ASP A 102 -11.79 -7.93 -24.21
N THR A 103 -10.82 -7.04 -24.43
CA THR A 103 -10.66 -6.15 -25.58
C THR A 103 -9.68 -6.73 -26.62
N GLU A 104 -9.82 -6.36 -27.89
CA GLU A 104 -8.87 -6.78 -28.96
C GLU A 104 -7.47 -6.17 -28.76
N VAL A 105 -7.40 -4.97 -28.18
CA VAL A 105 -6.17 -4.27 -27.85
C VAL A 105 -5.99 -4.29 -26.34
N GLN A 106 -4.96 -4.99 -25.86
CA GLN A 106 -4.48 -4.89 -24.49
C GLN A 106 -3.62 -3.62 -24.39
N THR A 107 -4.13 -2.62 -23.69
CA THR A 107 -3.39 -1.42 -23.30
C THR A 107 -3.07 -1.55 -21.82
N GLU A 108 -1.79 -1.48 -21.49
CA GLU A 108 -1.28 -1.36 -20.13
C GLU A 108 -0.93 0.10 -19.86
N SER A 109 -1.30 0.60 -18.68
CA SER A 109 -0.99 1.96 -18.25
C SER A 109 -0.57 1.97 -16.78
N ALA A 110 0.61 2.54 -16.50
CA ALA A 110 1.07 2.91 -15.17
C ALA A 110 0.80 4.40 -14.97
N ILE A 111 -0.16 4.75 -14.11
CA ILE A 111 -0.62 6.13 -13.88
C ILE A 111 -0.78 6.36 -12.37
N PRO A 112 -0.26 7.46 -11.82
CA PRO A 112 -0.53 7.84 -10.44
C PRO A 112 -1.95 8.41 -10.31
N GLU A 113 -2.72 7.97 -9.33
CA GLU A 113 -4.11 8.39 -9.14
C GLU A 113 -4.44 8.72 -7.68
N ALA A 114 -5.32 9.71 -7.48
CA ALA A 114 -5.95 9.99 -6.20
C ALA A 114 -7.37 9.39 -6.19
N VAL A 115 -7.57 8.33 -5.41
CA VAL A 115 -8.85 7.63 -5.29
C VAL A 115 -9.58 8.10 -4.04
N ARG A 116 -10.63 8.90 -4.22
CA ARG A 116 -11.52 9.39 -3.15
C ARG A 116 -12.51 8.28 -2.80
N LEU A 117 -12.50 7.85 -1.54
CA LEU A 117 -13.32 6.75 -1.01
C LEU A 117 -14.74 7.21 -0.65
N THR A 118 -15.42 7.82 -1.62
CA THR A 118 -16.84 8.21 -1.55
C THR A 118 -17.75 7.06 -2.03
N ASP A 119 -19.07 7.26 -1.97
CA ASP A 119 -20.06 6.38 -2.60
C ASP A 119 -20.86 7.16 -3.65
N PRO A 120 -20.65 6.92 -4.97
CA PRO A 120 -19.62 6.06 -5.55
C PRO A 120 -18.19 6.64 -5.35
N PRO A 121 -17.13 5.81 -5.45
CA PRO A 121 -15.77 6.31 -5.37
C PRO A 121 -15.40 7.11 -6.62
N VAL A 122 -14.43 8.03 -6.48
CA VAL A 122 -13.98 8.92 -7.58
C VAL A 122 -12.46 8.86 -7.69
N ALA A 123 -11.97 8.41 -8.84
CA ALA A 123 -10.55 8.48 -9.17
C ALA A 123 -10.23 9.77 -9.94
N GLU A 124 -9.05 10.33 -9.68
CA GLU A 124 -8.50 11.49 -10.38
C GLU A 124 -7.04 11.23 -10.75
N SER A 125 -6.77 11.26 -12.06
CA SER A 125 -5.46 11.01 -12.68
C SER A 125 -4.94 12.31 -13.31
N PRO A 126 -3.62 12.52 -13.41
CA PRO A 126 -3.06 13.68 -14.11
C PRO A 126 -3.32 13.62 -15.61
N GLY A 127 -3.39 14.77 -16.26
CA GLY A 127 -3.41 14.86 -17.72
C GLY A 127 -2.06 14.56 -18.35
N ASP A 128 -2.07 14.18 -19.64
CA ASP A 128 -0.86 13.84 -20.38
C ASP A 128 0.03 15.05 -20.74
N GLY A 129 1.30 14.77 -21.02
CA GLY A 129 2.23 15.71 -21.65
C GLY A 129 2.51 16.95 -20.79
N SER A 130 2.23 18.14 -21.32
CA SER A 130 2.55 19.41 -20.64
C SER A 130 1.69 19.69 -19.40
N LEU A 131 0.60 18.95 -19.19
CA LEU A 131 -0.26 19.11 -18.00
C LEU A 131 0.17 18.20 -16.84
N TYR A 132 0.97 17.16 -17.10
CA TYR A 132 1.31 16.13 -16.13
C TYR A 132 1.90 16.70 -14.83
N GLY A 133 2.98 17.49 -14.92
CA GLY A 133 3.62 18.10 -13.74
C GLY A 133 2.66 18.99 -12.93
N PRO A 134 2.02 20.01 -13.55
CA PRO A 134 1.01 20.84 -12.88
C PRO A 134 -0.16 20.07 -12.27
N ASP A 135 -0.58 18.95 -12.88
CA ASP A 135 -1.62 18.09 -12.31
C ASP A 135 -1.10 17.26 -11.13
N ILE A 136 0.14 16.76 -11.14
CA ILE A 136 0.75 16.13 -9.96
C ILE A 136 0.79 17.12 -8.79
N GLU A 137 1.23 18.36 -9.02
CA GLU A 137 1.27 19.42 -8.00
C GLU A 137 -0.11 19.73 -7.40
N ARG A 138 -1.17 19.57 -8.20
CA ARG A 138 -2.56 19.89 -7.87
C ARG A 138 -3.31 18.73 -7.21
N ILE A 139 -3.05 17.50 -7.63
CA ILE A 139 -3.75 16.28 -7.20
C ILE A 139 -3.10 15.69 -5.95
N PHE A 140 -1.76 15.66 -5.89
CA PHE A 140 -1.00 15.01 -4.83
C PHE A 140 -0.53 16.03 -3.79
N PRO A 141 -0.66 15.76 -2.48
CA PRO A 141 -0.11 16.62 -1.45
C PRO A 141 1.42 16.65 -1.59
N GLU A 142 2.03 17.81 -1.31
CA GLU A 142 3.46 18.10 -1.54
C GLU A 142 4.40 16.95 -1.13
N ARG A 143 4.18 16.37 0.05
CA ARG A 143 4.96 15.24 0.56
C ARG A 143 5.02 14.03 -0.41
N LEU A 144 3.93 13.73 -1.13
CA LEU A 144 3.77 12.57 -2.01
C LEU A 144 4.22 12.80 -3.46
N GLN A 145 4.54 14.04 -3.85
CA GLN A 145 4.82 14.38 -5.24
C GLN A 145 6.09 13.68 -5.77
N ASP A 146 7.15 13.56 -4.95
CA ASP A 146 8.34 12.81 -5.33
C ASP A 146 8.06 11.29 -5.49
N ALA A 147 7.26 10.71 -4.58
CA ALA A 147 6.95 9.27 -4.55
C ALA A 147 6.13 8.78 -5.77
N VAL A 148 5.51 9.70 -6.51
CA VAL A 148 4.90 9.44 -7.82
C VAL A 148 5.97 9.04 -8.85
N PHE A 149 7.11 9.71 -8.85
CA PHE A 149 8.17 9.51 -9.85
C PHE A 149 9.09 8.32 -9.54
N ASP A 150 9.06 7.79 -8.31
CA ASP A 150 9.83 6.61 -7.89
C ASP A 150 9.44 5.32 -8.65
N GLY A 151 8.25 5.25 -9.25
CA GLY A 151 7.80 4.15 -10.13
C GLY A 151 7.61 2.76 -9.50
N GLY A 152 8.13 2.52 -8.29
CA GLY A 152 8.14 1.19 -7.67
C GLY A 152 9.10 0.22 -8.35
N ASP A 153 8.89 -1.09 -8.14
CA ASP A 153 9.54 -2.15 -8.91
C ASP A 153 8.61 -2.56 -10.09
N PRO A 154 8.99 -2.29 -11.35
CA PRO A 154 8.19 -2.64 -12.52
C PRO A 154 7.86 -4.14 -12.63
N ASP A 155 8.80 -5.02 -12.28
CA ASP A 155 8.63 -6.48 -12.39
C ASP A 155 7.67 -7.00 -11.31
N GLU A 156 7.69 -6.39 -10.11
CA GLU A 156 6.71 -6.67 -9.05
C GLU A 156 5.28 -6.25 -9.47
N MET A 157 5.13 -5.08 -10.08
CA MET A 157 3.84 -4.54 -10.50
C MET A 157 3.26 -5.29 -11.71
N ASP A 158 4.06 -5.59 -12.73
CA ASP A 158 3.69 -6.45 -13.86
C ASP A 158 3.25 -7.86 -13.39
N THR A 159 4.01 -8.47 -12.47
CA THR A 159 3.65 -9.78 -11.89
C THR A 159 2.27 -9.73 -11.23
N ARG A 160 2.01 -8.72 -10.39
CA ARG A 160 0.70 -8.52 -9.74
C ARG A 160 -0.43 -8.26 -10.74
N LEU A 161 -0.17 -7.49 -11.80
CA LEU A 161 -1.16 -7.19 -12.83
C LEU A 161 -1.56 -8.47 -13.58
N ARG A 162 -0.59 -9.30 -13.98
CA ARG A 162 -0.84 -10.61 -14.60
C ARG A 162 -1.64 -11.54 -13.70
N GLU A 163 -1.33 -11.59 -12.41
CA GLU A 163 -2.11 -12.35 -11.42
C GLU A 163 -3.56 -11.86 -11.35
N ARG A 164 -3.78 -10.54 -11.28
CA ARG A 164 -5.13 -9.96 -11.22
C ARG A 164 -5.93 -10.17 -12.52
N ILE A 165 -5.30 -10.07 -13.68
CA ILE A 165 -5.90 -10.42 -14.98
C ILE A 165 -6.35 -11.90 -14.98
N ALA A 166 -5.49 -12.79 -14.47
CA ALA A 166 -5.78 -14.22 -14.40
C ALA A 166 -6.86 -14.57 -13.37
N GLU A 167 -7.09 -13.74 -12.36
CA GLU A 167 -8.23 -13.82 -11.42
C GLU A 167 -9.53 -13.33 -12.09
N ARG A 168 -9.52 -12.11 -12.64
CA ARG A 168 -10.70 -11.44 -13.25
C ARG A 168 -11.27 -12.19 -14.45
N ARG A 169 -10.46 -13.00 -15.16
CA ARG A 169 -10.93 -13.89 -16.24
C ARG A 169 -11.69 -15.14 -15.74
N ARG A 170 -11.65 -15.47 -14.45
CA ARG A 170 -12.37 -16.63 -13.85
C ARG A 170 -13.72 -16.25 -13.24
N THR A 171 -13.96 -14.96 -13.04
CA THR A 171 -15.20 -14.36 -12.51
C THR A 171 -16.09 -13.87 -13.64
#